data_AF-A0A2D4IL82-F1
#
_entry.id   AF-A0A2D4IL82-F1
#
_cell.length_a   1.000
_cell.length_b   1.000
_cell.length_c   1.000
_cell.angle_alpha   90.00
_cell.angle_beta   90.00
_cell.angle_gamma   90.00
#
_symmetry.space_group_name_H-M   'P 1'
#
loop_
_entity.id
_entity.type
_entity.pdbx_description
1 polymer ?
#
loop_
_entity_poly.entity_id
_entity_poly.type
_entity_poly.pdbx_seq_one_letter_code
_entity_poly.pdbx_strand_id
1 'polypeptide(L)'
;DRLVLGLRDATIQKKLLAREKTPNLEEVMITARAAESSNTSSAKIRGAGRVHATEASGQEPETSEESGNEEDAHLIRAGHNQKQATYKECSGCGGKHLRSKCRFQDAVCRRCERRGHIAEVCRAALPNKKNGRPAWSADKQ
;
A
#
# COMPACT_ATOMS: atom_id res chain seq x y z
N ASP A 1 -4.24 9.12 29.08
CA ASP A 1 -4.70 9.42 27.71
C ASP A 1 -3.70 9.16 26.56
N ARG A 2 -2.44 8.76 26.80
CA ARG A 2 -1.45 8.59 25.72
C ARG A 2 -1.86 7.60 24.61
N LEU A 3 -2.72 6.62 24.91
CA LEU A 3 -3.23 5.67 23.93
C LEU A 3 -4.15 6.34 22.91
N VAL A 4 -5.07 7.19 23.34
CA VAL A 4 -6.04 7.88 22.47
C VAL A 4 -5.31 8.78 21.48
N LEU A 5 -4.27 9.48 21.95
CA LEU A 5 -3.41 10.32 21.10
C LEU A 5 -2.55 9.53 20.11
N GLY A 6 -2.28 8.26 20.39
CA GLY A 6 -1.50 7.35 19.52
C GLY A 6 -2.35 6.58 18.51
N LEU A 7 -3.68 6.71 18.52
CA LEU A 7 -4.56 6.05 17.57
C LEU A 7 -4.34 6.61 16.15
N ARG A 8 -4.29 5.72 15.16
CA ARG A 8 -4.11 6.10 13.75
C ARG A 8 -5.36 6.75 13.15
N ASP A 9 -6.53 6.43 13.69
CA ASP A 9 -7.80 6.96 13.21
C ASP A 9 -8.18 8.23 13.96
N ALA A 10 -8.04 9.37 13.25
CA ALA A 10 -8.35 10.69 13.79
C ALA A 10 -9.84 10.88 14.13
N THR A 11 -10.73 10.12 13.50
CA THR A 11 -12.18 10.16 13.75
C THR A 11 -12.52 9.49 15.08
N ILE A 12 -11.91 8.34 15.36
CA ILE A 12 -12.05 7.64 16.64
C ILE A 12 -11.39 8.46 17.75
N GLN A 13 -10.20 9.00 17.51
CA GLN A 13 -9.50 9.87 18.47
C GLN A 13 -10.38 11.04 18.90
N LYS A 14 -10.97 11.78 17.95
CA LYS A 14 -11.89 12.89 18.26
C LYS A 14 -13.12 12.43 19.05
N LYS A 15 -13.72 11.29 18.68
CA LYS A 15 -14.90 10.72 19.38
C LYS A 15 -14.57 10.32 20.82
N LEU A 16 -13.40 9.75 21.07
CA LEU A 16 -12.95 9.37 22.42
C LEU A 16 -12.62 10.59 23.27
N LEU A 17 -12.01 11.62 22.69
CA LEU A 17 -11.69 12.87 23.38
C LEU A 17 -12.92 13.75 23.66
N ALA A 18 -13.97 13.63 22.83
CA ALA A 18 -15.21 14.39 22.99
C ALA A 18 -16.14 13.83 24.08
N ARG A 19 -15.83 12.67 24.67
CA ARG A 19 -16.60 12.12 25.78
C ARG A 19 -16.26 12.86 27.07
N GLU A 20 -17.29 13.21 27.84
CA GLU A 20 -17.13 13.91 29.12
C GLU A 20 -16.39 13.07 30.18
N LYS A 21 -16.50 11.74 30.08
CA LYS A 21 -15.81 10.79 30.95
C LYS A 21 -14.53 10.30 30.29
N THR A 22 -13.43 10.31 31.03
CA THR A 22 -12.17 9.69 30.59
C THR A 22 -12.40 8.18 30.38
N PRO A 23 -12.27 7.68 29.14
CA PRO A 23 -12.54 6.28 28.87
C PRO A 23 -11.46 5.40 29.53
N ASN A 24 -11.87 4.24 30.04
CA ASN A 24 -10.93 3.25 30.58
C ASN A 24 -10.11 2.65 29.42
N LEU A 25 -8.90 2.17 29.70
CA LEU A 25 -8.03 1.51 28.73
C LEU A 25 -8.75 0.41 27.95
N GLU A 26 -9.45 -0.48 28.66
CA GLU A 26 -10.23 -1.58 28.09
C GLU A 26 -11.28 -1.06 27.08
N GLU A 27 -11.99 0.00 27.45
CA GLU A 27 -13.03 0.60 26.63
C GLU A 27 -12.47 1.23 25.35
N VAL A 28 -11.31 1.89 25.44
CA VAL A 28 -10.59 2.44 24.28
C VAL A 28 -10.18 1.32 23.33
N MET A 29 -9.69 0.20 23.85
CA MET A 29 -9.25 -0.95 23.04
C MET A 29 -10.41 -1.63 22.33
N ILE A 30 -11.53 -1.85 23.02
CA ILE A 30 -12.75 -2.41 22.43
C ILE A 30 -13.27 -1.49 21.32
N THR A 31 -13.36 -0.18 21.60
CA THR A 31 -13.85 0.80 20.62
C THR A 31 -12.95 0.87 19.39
N ALA A 32 -11.63 0.86 19.58
CA ALA A 32 -10.67 0.87 18.47
C ALA A 32 -10.82 -0.39 17.59
N ARG A 33 -10.83 -1.59 18.19
CA ARG A 33 -10.98 -2.86 17.46
C ARG A 33 -12.33 -2.96 16.73
N ALA A 34 -13.40 -2.54 17.38
CA ALA A 34 -14.73 -2.51 16.78
C ALA A 34 -14.73 -1.62 15.54
N ALA A 35 -14.16 -0.43 15.64
CA ALA A 35 -14.09 0.49 14.53
C ALA A 35 -13.16 0.03 13.40
N GLU A 36 -12.03 -0.62 13.69
CA GLU A 36 -11.17 -1.25 12.66
C GLU A 36 -11.92 -2.34 11.89
N SER A 37 -12.69 -3.15 12.63
CA SER A 37 -13.54 -4.20 12.06
C SER A 37 -14.66 -3.60 11.21
N SER A 38 -15.32 -2.55 11.71
CA SER A 38 -16.37 -1.83 10.98
C SER A 38 -15.83 -1.16 9.72
N ASN A 39 -14.67 -0.50 9.78
CA ASN A 39 -14.11 0.22 8.63
C ASN A 39 -13.70 -0.76 7.52
N THR A 40 -13.17 -1.92 7.91
CA THR A 40 -12.85 -3.03 6.99
C THR A 40 -14.12 -3.59 6.34
N SER A 41 -15.19 -3.80 7.11
CA SER A 41 -16.46 -4.32 6.60
C SER A 41 -17.21 -3.27 5.76
N SER A 42 -17.21 -2.00 6.15
CA SER A 42 -17.86 -0.92 5.41
C SER A 42 -17.13 -0.59 4.10
N ALA A 43 -15.81 -0.76 4.04
CA ALA A 43 -15.06 -0.64 2.79
C ALA A 43 -15.48 -1.71 1.77
N LYS A 44 -15.83 -2.92 2.25
CA LYS A 44 -16.35 -4.01 1.41
C LYS A 44 -17.79 -3.76 0.96
N ILE A 45 -18.64 -3.21 1.83
CA ILE A 45 -20.04 -2.88 1.50
C ILE A 45 -20.12 -1.68 0.55
N ARG A 46 -19.27 -0.66 0.73
CA ARG A 46 -19.23 0.54 -0.14
C ARG A 46 -18.45 0.34 -1.44
N GLY A 47 -17.72 -0.77 -1.57
CA GLY A 47 -16.94 -1.14 -2.74
C GLY A 47 -17.72 -1.79 -3.88
N ALA A 48 -19.03 -2.00 -3.71
CA ALA A 48 -19.91 -2.52 -4.75
C ALA A 48 -21.21 -1.71 -4.75
N GLY A 49 -21.30 -0.76 -5.69
CA GLY A 49 -22.55 -0.07 -5.99
C GLY A 49 -22.87 1.12 -5.09
N ARG A 50 -23.13 2.27 -5.74
CA ARG A 50 -23.92 3.35 -5.17
C ARG A 50 -25.23 2.74 -4.64
N VAL A 51 -25.35 2.53 -3.33
CA VAL A 51 -26.68 2.27 -2.75
C VAL A 51 -27.50 3.52 -3.00
N HIS A 52 -28.52 3.36 -3.85
CA HIS A 52 -29.38 4.40 -4.34
C HIS A 52 -29.92 5.26 -3.17
N ALA A 53 -29.76 6.57 -3.30
CA ALA A 53 -30.80 7.47 -2.83
C ALA A 53 -31.96 7.33 -3.81
N THR A 54 -33.01 6.63 -3.41
CA THR A 54 -34.31 6.74 -4.09
C THR A 54 -35.20 7.63 -3.25
N GLU A 55 -35.19 8.92 -3.57
CA GLU A 55 -36.42 9.69 -3.64
C GLU A 55 -36.78 9.71 -5.13
N ALA A 56 -37.92 9.12 -5.47
CA ALA A 56 -38.73 9.21 -6.69
C ALA A 56 -38.05 9.45 -8.08
N SER A 57 -38.35 8.50 -8.98
CA SER A 57 -38.59 8.64 -10.43
C SER A 57 -37.41 8.73 -11.41
N GLY A 58 -37.32 7.70 -12.28
CA GLY A 58 -37.18 7.89 -13.73
C GLY A 58 -35.84 7.60 -14.40
N GLN A 59 -35.84 6.53 -15.22
CA GLN A 59 -35.06 6.27 -16.44
C GLN A 59 -33.63 5.66 -16.35
N GLU A 60 -33.57 4.40 -16.84
CA GLU A 60 -32.43 3.69 -17.45
C GLU A 60 -31.83 4.49 -18.63
N PRO A 61 -30.55 4.25 -19.02
CA PRO A 61 -30.30 3.18 -20.00
C PRO A 61 -28.99 2.38 -19.80
N GLU A 62 -29.13 1.09 -20.10
CA GLU A 62 -28.13 0.09 -20.51
C GLU A 62 -27.25 0.47 -21.72
N THR A 63 -25.96 0.07 -21.69
CA THR A 63 -25.24 -0.53 -22.84
C THR A 63 -24.01 -1.33 -22.40
N SER A 64 -23.99 -2.61 -22.81
CA SER A 64 -22.88 -3.43 -23.35
C SER A 64 -21.66 -3.82 -22.49
N GLU A 65 -21.48 -5.12 -22.15
CA GLU A 65 -20.65 -6.18 -22.81
C GLU A 65 -19.14 -6.03 -22.47
N GLU A 66 -18.28 -7.00 -22.15
CA GLU A 66 -18.25 -8.46 -22.01
C GLU A 66 -16.94 -8.78 -21.24
N SER A 67 -16.83 -9.98 -20.68
CA SER A 67 -15.62 -10.82 -20.65
C SER A 67 -14.71 -10.76 -19.42
N GLY A 68 -14.46 -11.96 -18.89
CA GLY A 68 -13.83 -12.21 -17.61
C GLY A 68 -12.30 -12.07 -17.59
N ASN A 69 -11.78 -11.86 -16.40
CA ASN A 69 -10.81 -12.76 -15.80
C ASN A 69 -10.75 -12.49 -14.29
N GLU A 70 -10.98 -13.55 -13.52
CA GLU A 70 -10.54 -13.68 -12.14
C GLU A 70 -9.01 -13.59 -12.05
N GLU A 71 -8.50 -13.20 -10.87
CA GLU A 71 -7.09 -13.17 -10.44
C GLU A 71 -6.25 -11.89 -10.71
N ASP A 72 -6.34 -10.92 -9.80
CA ASP A 72 -5.16 -10.40 -9.07
C ASP A 72 -5.65 -9.58 -7.87
N ALA A 73 -5.96 -10.31 -6.80
CA ALA A 73 -6.00 -9.72 -5.49
C ALA A 73 -4.58 -9.22 -5.19
N HIS A 74 -4.32 -7.90 -5.25
CA HIS A 74 -3.33 -7.17 -4.44
C HIS A 74 -3.27 -5.66 -4.75
N LEU A 75 -4.40 -4.96 -4.96
CA LEU A 75 -4.38 -3.50 -5.16
C LEU A 75 -5.29 -2.70 -4.21
N ILE A 76 -5.47 -3.15 -2.97
CA ILE A 76 -6.07 -2.30 -1.92
C ILE A 76 -5.14 -2.21 -0.70
N ARG A 77 -3.93 -1.71 -0.93
CA ARG A 77 -3.06 -1.14 0.12
C ARG A 77 -2.73 0.32 -0.17
N ALA A 78 -3.63 1.04 -0.84
CA ALA A 78 -3.54 2.48 -1.09
C ALA A 78 -4.20 3.24 0.08
N GLY A 79 -3.54 3.21 1.24
CA GLY A 79 -4.00 3.90 2.44
C GLY A 79 -2.83 4.43 3.27
N HIS A 80 -1.74 4.82 2.64
CA HIS A 80 -0.69 5.56 3.32
C HIS A 80 -0.09 6.61 2.39
N ASN A 81 -0.36 7.86 2.75
CA ASN A 81 0.49 9.00 2.46
C ASN A 81 0.42 9.54 1.01
N GLN A 82 -0.75 10.07 0.65
CA GLN A 82 -0.85 11.12 -0.38
C GLN A 82 -0.31 12.45 0.19
N LYS A 83 0.91 12.44 0.76
CA LYS A 83 1.67 13.66 1.03
C LYS A 83 2.64 13.81 -0.12
N GLN A 84 2.32 14.81 -0.94
CA GLN A 84 3.25 15.53 -1.80
C GLN A 84 4.05 14.63 -2.75
N ALA A 85 3.64 14.64 -4.02
CA ALA A 85 4.51 14.24 -5.12
C ALA A 85 5.63 15.27 -5.31
N THR A 86 6.43 15.53 -4.28
CA THR A 86 7.80 16.02 -4.45
C THR A 86 8.49 14.96 -5.30
N TYR A 87 9.01 15.33 -6.47
CA TYR A 87 9.73 14.46 -7.42
C TYR A 87 10.54 13.38 -6.66
N LYS A 88 9.95 12.19 -6.45
CA LYS A 88 10.60 11.14 -5.69
C LYS A 88 11.69 10.59 -6.58
N GLU A 89 12.90 10.50 -6.05
CA GLU A 89 14.01 9.85 -6.72
C GLU A 89 13.62 8.41 -7.07
N CYS A 90 14.00 7.97 -8.27
CA CYS A 90 13.67 6.66 -8.77
C CYS A 90 14.27 5.59 -7.86
N SER A 91 13.44 4.73 -7.28
CA SER A 91 13.88 3.66 -6.38
C SER A 91 14.85 2.66 -7.01
N GLY A 92 15.01 2.66 -8.33
CA GLY A 92 15.89 1.73 -9.06
C GLY A 92 17.29 2.27 -9.34
N CYS A 93 17.46 3.58 -9.45
CA CYS A 93 18.71 4.20 -9.88
C CYS A 93 19.02 5.54 -9.19
N GLY A 94 18.11 6.07 -8.37
CA GLY A 94 18.26 7.36 -7.69
C GLY A 94 18.00 8.59 -8.57
N GLY A 95 17.70 8.42 -9.86
CA GLY A 95 17.48 9.54 -10.78
C GLY A 95 16.15 10.26 -10.59
N LYS A 96 16.04 11.50 -11.09
CA LYS A 96 14.82 12.33 -11.04
C LYS A 96 13.84 11.95 -12.17
N HIS A 97 13.23 10.78 -12.09
CA HIS A 97 12.21 10.34 -13.06
C HIS A 97 11.25 9.32 -12.45
N LEU A 98 10.10 9.15 -13.11
CA LEU A 98 9.15 8.11 -12.77
C LEU A 98 9.74 6.72 -13.08
N ARG A 99 9.48 5.75 -12.20
CA ARG A 99 10.03 4.40 -12.32
C ARG A 99 9.77 3.75 -13.68
N SER A 100 8.61 4.00 -14.29
CA SER A 100 8.25 3.49 -15.62
C SER A 100 9.12 4.01 -16.76
N LYS A 101 9.81 5.16 -16.57
CA LYS A 101 10.76 5.74 -17.53
C LYS A 101 12.22 5.40 -17.19
N CYS A 102 12.44 4.56 -16.17
CA CYS A 102 13.78 4.20 -15.75
C CYS A 102 14.42 3.21 -16.72
N ARG A 103 15.57 3.57 -17.28
CA ARG A 103 16.37 2.66 -18.12
C ARG A 103 16.83 1.40 -17.37
N PHE A 104 16.85 1.44 -16.04
CA PHE A 104 17.22 0.32 -15.17
C PHE A 104 16.00 -0.38 -14.56
N GLN A 105 14.82 -0.29 -15.19
CA GLN A 105 13.59 -0.92 -14.69
C GLN A 105 13.73 -2.44 -14.51
N ASP A 106 14.42 -3.10 -15.45
CA ASP A 106 14.67 -4.55 -15.44
C ASP A 106 16.13 -4.92 -15.14
N ALA A 107 16.94 -3.94 -14.72
CA ALA A 107 18.34 -4.19 -14.41
C ALA A 107 18.47 -5.15 -13.23
N VAL A 108 19.34 -6.16 -13.38
CA VAL A 108 19.69 -7.09 -12.32
C VAL A 108 20.75 -6.45 -11.41
N CYS A 109 20.46 -6.38 -10.12
CA CYS A 109 21.38 -5.84 -9.15
C CYS A 109 22.57 -6.79 -8.94
N ARG A 110 23.80 -6.32 -9.15
CA ARG A 110 25.01 -7.12 -8.91
C ARG A 110 25.29 -7.44 -7.43
N ARG A 111 24.61 -6.76 -6.49
CA ARG A 111 24.80 -6.95 -5.05
C ARG A 111 23.88 -8.03 -4.47
N CYS A 112 22.64 -8.11 -4.97
CA CYS A 112 21.62 -9.01 -4.43
C CYS A 112 20.89 -9.86 -5.49
N GLU A 113 21.33 -9.78 -6.74
CA GLU A 113 20.87 -10.58 -7.89
C GLU A 113 19.37 -10.46 -8.20
N ARG A 114 18.70 -9.46 -7.61
CA ARG A 114 17.29 -9.15 -7.86
C ARG A 114 17.12 -8.11 -8.96
N ARG A 115 16.05 -8.23 -9.74
CA ARG A 115 15.68 -7.27 -10.78
C ARG A 115 15.12 -5.98 -10.21
N GLY A 116 15.31 -4.90 -10.96
CA GLY A 116 14.70 -3.62 -10.71
C GLY A 116 15.48 -2.67 -9.80
N HIS A 117 16.78 -2.82 -9.66
CA HIS A 117 17.62 -1.73 -9.17
C HIS A 117 19.09 -2.00 -9.49
N ILE A 118 19.89 -0.94 -9.46
CA ILE A 118 21.34 -1.04 -9.58
C ILE A 118 22.00 -1.25 -8.22
N ALA A 119 23.23 -1.76 -8.22
CA ALA A 119 23.99 -2.03 -7.00
C ALA A 119 24.21 -0.78 -6.13
N GLU A 120 24.28 0.40 -6.74
CA GLU A 120 24.50 1.67 -6.02
C GLU A 120 23.38 1.99 -5.02
N VAL A 121 22.13 1.79 -5.41
CA VAL A 121 20.96 2.07 -4.55
C VAL A 121 20.47 0.83 -3.78
N CYS A 122 21.22 -0.27 -3.85
CA CYS A 122 20.82 -1.54 -3.24
C CYS A 122 20.88 -1.46 -1.71
N ARG A 123 19.72 -1.64 -1.08
CA ARG A 123 19.55 -1.68 0.40
C ARG A 123 19.59 -3.09 0.98
N ALA A 124 19.90 -4.10 0.17
CA ALA A 124 20.05 -5.45 0.70
C ALA A 124 21.29 -5.51 1.60
N ALA A 125 21.13 -6.08 2.80
CA ALA A 125 22.28 -6.51 3.59
C ALA A 125 23.11 -7.47 2.72
N LEU A 126 24.42 -7.27 2.67
CA LEU A 126 25.31 -8.18 1.96
C LEU A 126 25.05 -9.61 2.47
N PRO A 127 24.87 -10.61 1.59
CA PRO A 127 24.91 -11.99 2.05
C PRO A 127 26.28 -12.20 2.67
N ASN A 128 26.30 -12.59 3.95
CA ASN A 128 27.51 -13.04 4.62
C ASN A 128 28.11 -14.15 3.76
N LYS A 129 29.24 -13.87 3.09
CA LYS A 129 29.88 -14.83 2.18
C LYS A 129 30.50 -15.97 2.98
N LYS A 130 29.64 -16.88 3.42
CA LYS A 130 30.02 -18.25 3.75
C LYS A 130 29.55 -19.08 2.55
N ASN A 131 30.52 -19.38 1.68
CA ASN A 131 30.46 -20.32 0.56
C ASN A 131 30.19 -19.70 -0.82
N GLY A 132 31.12 -20.00 -1.74
CA GLY A 132 30.85 -20.00 -3.18
C GLY A 132 31.33 -18.77 -3.94
N ARG A 133 32.60 -18.79 -4.32
CA ARG A 133 33.11 -17.98 -5.43
C ARG A 133 32.46 -18.54 -6.70
N PRO A 134 31.79 -17.76 -7.57
CA PRO A 134 31.57 -18.24 -8.93
C PRO A 134 32.92 -18.11 -9.65
N ALA A 135 33.45 -19.24 -10.09
CA ALA A 135 34.60 -19.28 -10.96
C ALA A 135 34.25 -18.51 -12.25
N TRP A 136 35.03 -17.47 -12.53
CA TRP A 136 35.06 -16.82 -13.82
C TRP A 136 35.53 -17.84 -14.86
N SER A 137 34.61 -18.34 -15.70
CA SER A 137 34.96 -19.12 -16.89
C SER A 137 35.27 -18.16 -18.03
N ALA A 138 36.54 -18.07 -18.38
CA ALA A 138 37.02 -17.36 -19.56
C ALA A 138 37.15 -18.35 -20.73
N ASP A 139 36.03 -18.68 -21.38
CA ASP A 139 36.05 -19.46 -22.62
C ASP A 139 35.03 -18.90 -23.59
N LYS A 140 35.54 -18.11 -24.54
CA LYS A 140 35.14 -18.07 -25.95
C LYS A 140 35.99 -17.05 -26.70
N GLN A 141 37.00 -17.56 -27.39
CA GLN A 141 37.54 -17.00 -28.64
C GLN A 141 36.71 -17.50 -29.80
#